data_AF-A0A6V7YAN4-F1
#
_entry.id   AF-A0A6V7YAN4-F1
#
_cell.length_a   1.000
_cell.length_b   1.000
_cell.length_c   1.000
_cell.angle_alpha   90.00
_cell.angle_beta   90.00
_cell.angle_gamma   90.00
#
_symmetry.space_group_name_H-M   'P 1'
#
loop_
_entity.id
_entity.type
_entity.pdbx_description
1 polymer ?
#
loop_
_entity_poly.entity_id
_entity_poly.type
_entity_poly.pdbx_seq_one_letter_code
_entity_poly.pdbx_strand_id
1 'polypeptide(L)'
;MNPRKRKSISPSPIPRKFSRNYFIENLLFGAQQQQQGSGSKTTKDYVELLDNEIDYIKKFNVVKSKSKFLIKDVPVDPEDLLSSIFQHCIDEALNESRSKGLEPEKLGCTVTSELLESDIWVPIRELTSNTVDSILNLFLKVSQSKKQSGVTLWGKPFTITTTVLDKTRAVEVRRLKGGANGKTAPVQHQIKDHSLIKIKNVDTFCLFYSLLATLFYNIKKFDKRQFYDYLHGRYGWAGKFEKDVKELMRKVKAPRNMKSYDAKEWIPPIIDLWNNEYQGQFTFKAFVFGSMGRYEPLFKYGPSDYDTPLLLYYFNNEHFHGVKEPGGLFGRPYCLSCEKVYDRASRHVKTCKARCIKCSQIGPKFPCQPGNFFKHCRGCSKNFSNNNCFEQHLRLNFCSLSKRCLTCGVIWDVAINTRNGRKGHICNERYCTTCPLLSRYKERMLHSSS
;
A
#
# COMPACT_ATOMS: atom_id res chain seq x y z
N MET A 1 -47.18 54.28 5.93
CA MET A 1 -46.24 54.70 4.87
C MET A 1 -45.05 53.75 4.91
N ASN A 2 -45.11 52.65 4.16
CA ASN A 2 -44.52 52.43 2.82
C ASN A 2 -42.98 52.36 2.82
N PRO A 3 -42.37 51.47 2.00
CA PRO A 3 -41.96 50.15 2.47
C PRO A 3 -40.47 49.88 2.24
N ARG A 4 -39.89 48.97 3.05
CA ARG A 4 -38.54 48.43 2.84
C ARG A 4 -38.50 47.67 1.50
N LYS A 5 -37.73 48.21 0.54
CA LYS A 5 -37.42 47.56 -0.74
C LYS A 5 -36.70 46.22 -0.50
N ARG A 6 -37.32 45.14 -0.96
CA ARG A 6 -36.63 43.87 -1.28
C ARG A 6 -35.69 44.11 -2.47
N LYS A 7 -34.42 43.70 -2.35
CA LYS A 7 -33.58 43.36 -3.50
C LYS A 7 -33.29 41.87 -3.43
N SER A 8 -33.74 41.14 -4.44
CA SER A 8 -33.42 39.76 -4.74
C SER A 8 -32.34 39.70 -5.82
N ILE A 9 -31.58 38.59 -5.84
CA ILE A 9 -30.64 38.10 -6.88
C ILE A 9 -29.23 38.74 -6.73
N SER A 10 -28.10 38.02 -6.63
CA SER A 10 -27.64 36.72 -7.16
C SER A 10 -26.66 36.01 -6.21
N PRO A 11 -26.53 34.67 -6.24
CA PRO A 11 -25.46 33.97 -5.52
C PRO A 11 -24.10 34.23 -6.19
N SER A 12 -23.15 34.71 -5.38
CA SER A 12 -21.75 34.87 -5.74
C SER A 12 -21.17 33.53 -6.23
N PRO A 13 -20.37 33.51 -7.30
CA PRO A 13 -19.84 32.27 -7.84
C PRO A 13 -18.86 31.63 -6.84
N ILE A 14 -19.09 30.35 -6.59
CA ILE A 14 -18.15 29.44 -5.93
C ILE A 14 -16.78 29.60 -6.63
N PRO A 15 -15.68 29.79 -5.90
CA PRO A 15 -14.36 29.86 -6.51
C PRO A 15 -14.09 28.52 -7.20
N ARG A 16 -14.08 28.53 -8.53
CA ARG A 16 -13.62 27.41 -9.35
C ARG A 16 -12.19 27.10 -8.90
N LYS A 17 -11.98 25.91 -8.34
CA LYS A 17 -10.65 25.34 -8.19
C LYS A 17 -10.09 25.19 -9.61
N PHE A 18 -9.31 26.16 -10.04
CA PHE A 18 -8.43 26.00 -11.18
C PHE A 18 -7.50 24.82 -10.87
N SER A 19 -7.55 23.80 -11.73
CA SER A 19 -6.49 22.81 -11.82
C SER A 19 -5.18 23.56 -11.97
N ARG A 20 -4.24 23.35 -11.04
CA ARG A 20 -2.88 23.83 -11.21
C ARG A 20 -2.32 23.19 -12.47
N ASN A 21 -2.30 23.96 -13.55
CA ASN A 21 -1.53 23.64 -14.75
C ASN A 21 -0.08 23.36 -14.32
N TYR A 22 0.45 22.27 -14.86
CA TYR A 22 1.80 21.79 -14.64
C TYR A 22 2.80 22.88 -15.02
N PHE A 23 3.47 23.44 -14.01
CA PHE A 23 4.50 24.48 -14.13
C PHE A 23 5.84 23.94 -14.66
N ILE A 24 5.84 22.83 -15.43
CA ILE A 24 7.06 22.19 -15.96
C ILE A 24 7.16 22.35 -17.49
N GLU A 25 6.13 22.84 -18.18
CA GLU A 25 6.20 23.04 -19.64
C GLU A 25 7.07 24.24 -20.07
N ASN A 26 7.49 25.12 -19.16
CA ASN A 26 8.33 26.29 -19.49
C ASN A 26 9.79 26.21 -18.99
N LEU A 27 10.20 25.10 -18.36
CA LEU A 27 11.58 24.93 -17.86
C LEU A 27 12.45 24.03 -18.76
N LEU A 28 11.88 23.40 -19.79
CA LEU A 28 12.60 22.50 -20.70
C LEU A 28 12.67 23.00 -22.15
N PHE A 29 12.03 24.13 -22.50
CA PHE A 29 12.10 24.75 -23.83
C PHE A 29 13.21 25.81 -23.97
N GLY A 30 14.08 25.94 -22.97
CA GLY A 30 15.09 26.99 -22.87
C GLY A 30 16.52 26.53 -23.12
N ALA A 31 16.80 25.59 -24.03
CA ALA A 31 18.14 25.34 -24.57
C ALA A 31 18.10 24.33 -25.72
N GLN A 32 17.63 24.73 -26.91
CA GLN A 32 18.04 24.16 -28.20
C GLN A 32 17.40 24.95 -29.35
N GLN A 33 17.86 26.19 -29.52
CA GLN A 33 17.85 26.85 -30.83
C GLN A 33 19.29 27.16 -31.19
N GLN A 34 19.92 26.26 -31.94
CA GLN A 34 20.89 26.55 -32.99
C GLN A 34 21.49 25.22 -33.48
N GLN A 35 20.91 24.68 -34.56
CA GLN A 35 21.63 24.21 -35.75
C GLN A 35 20.59 23.67 -36.75
N GLN A 36 20.34 24.45 -37.80
CA GLN A 36 19.68 23.99 -39.01
C GLN A 36 20.68 23.13 -39.80
N GLY A 37 20.26 21.92 -40.19
CA GLY A 37 20.97 21.10 -41.18
C GLY A 37 20.51 19.64 -41.21
N SER A 38 19.89 19.25 -42.33
CA SER A 38 19.47 17.87 -42.70
C SER A 38 18.25 17.32 -41.95
N GLY A 39 17.31 16.72 -42.68
CA GLY A 39 15.98 16.28 -42.18
C GLY A 39 16.05 15.48 -40.88
N SER A 40 15.79 16.15 -39.76
CA SER A 40 15.85 15.54 -38.44
C SER A 40 14.60 14.71 -38.22
N LYS A 41 14.76 13.39 -38.20
CA LYS A 41 13.72 12.46 -37.75
C LYS A 41 13.32 12.85 -36.32
N THR A 42 12.04 13.08 -36.09
CA THR A 42 11.45 13.28 -34.78
C THR A 42 11.23 11.95 -34.07
N THR A 43 11.05 11.95 -32.74
CA THR A 43 10.80 10.72 -31.95
C THR A 43 9.66 9.86 -32.51
N LYS A 44 8.65 10.48 -33.12
CA LYS A 44 7.52 9.80 -33.75
C LYS A 44 7.92 8.93 -34.95
N ASP A 45 9.00 9.29 -35.64
CA ASP A 45 9.47 8.58 -36.83
C ASP A 45 10.12 7.23 -36.50
N TYR A 46 10.40 6.98 -35.22
CA TYR A 46 10.97 5.73 -34.71
C TYR A 46 9.92 4.80 -34.09
N VAL A 47 8.69 5.26 -33.89
CA VAL A 47 7.63 4.58 -33.13
C VAL A 47 6.42 4.35 -34.01
N GLU A 48 6.02 3.09 -34.16
CA GLU A 48 4.80 2.70 -34.84
C GLU A 48 3.85 2.02 -33.83
N LEU A 49 2.68 2.61 -33.57
CA LEU A 49 1.63 1.95 -32.77
C LEU A 49 1.04 0.80 -33.59
N LEU A 50 1.27 -0.44 -33.15
CA LEU A 50 0.79 -1.65 -33.82
C LEU A 50 -0.62 -2.03 -33.41
N ASP A 51 -0.91 -1.91 -32.11
CA ASP A 51 -2.15 -2.43 -31.55
C ASP A 51 -2.49 -1.70 -30.24
N ASN A 52 -3.79 -1.54 -29.99
CA ASN A 52 -4.32 -1.12 -28.71
C ASN A 52 -5.51 -2.00 -28.32
N GLU A 53 -5.29 -2.85 -27.32
CA GLU A 53 -6.31 -3.72 -26.78
C GLU A 53 -6.82 -3.19 -25.43
N ILE A 54 -8.14 -3.09 -25.28
CA ILE A 54 -8.77 -2.94 -23.97
C ILE A 54 -9.33 -4.28 -23.51
N ASP A 55 -8.75 -4.79 -22.43
CA ASP A 55 -9.22 -5.95 -21.70
C ASP A 55 -10.01 -5.53 -20.46
N TYR A 56 -11.30 -5.81 -20.43
CA TYR A 56 -12.06 -5.75 -19.19
C TYR A 56 -11.87 -7.04 -18.39
N ILE A 57 -11.05 -6.96 -17.34
CA ILE A 57 -10.79 -8.10 -16.48
C ILE A 57 -11.90 -8.24 -15.45
N LYS A 58 -13.01 -8.83 -15.91
CA LYS A 58 -14.24 -9.11 -15.15
C LYS A 58 -13.98 -9.65 -13.73
N LYS A 59 -12.97 -10.52 -13.56
CA LYS A 59 -12.62 -11.13 -12.26
C LYS A 59 -12.11 -10.13 -11.23
N PHE A 60 -11.37 -9.11 -11.65
CA PHE A 60 -10.72 -8.14 -10.77
C PHE A 60 -11.37 -6.76 -10.81
N ASN A 61 -12.36 -6.57 -11.67
CA ASN A 61 -13.05 -5.31 -11.90
C ASN A 61 -12.07 -4.18 -12.24
N VAL A 62 -11.13 -4.50 -13.13
CA VAL A 62 -10.10 -3.59 -13.62
C VAL A 62 -10.21 -3.55 -15.13
N VAL A 63 -10.14 -2.35 -15.69
CA VAL A 63 -9.95 -2.18 -17.13
C VAL A 63 -8.46 -2.09 -17.39
N LYS A 64 -7.96 -2.95 -18.27
CA LYS A 64 -6.57 -2.99 -18.69
C LYS A 64 -6.49 -2.51 -20.12
N SER A 65 -5.75 -1.45 -20.38
CA SER A 65 -5.40 -1.00 -21.72
C SER A 65 -3.97 -1.47 -22.02
N LYS A 66 -3.76 -2.11 -23.16
CA LYS A 66 -2.44 -2.50 -23.66
C LYS A 66 -2.19 -1.81 -24.99
N SER A 67 -1.22 -0.91 -25.02
CA SER A 67 -0.70 -0.33 -26.27
C SER A 67 0.60 -1.02 -26.64
N LYS A 68 0.68 -1.54 -27.87
CA LYS A 68 1.87 -2.19 -28.40
C LYS A 68 2.51 -1.30 -29.47
N PHE A 69 3.75 -0.92 -29.23
CA PHE A 69 4.55 -0.08 -30.12
C PHE A 69 5.69 -0.91 -30.71
N LEU A 70 6.01 -0.65 -31.97
CA LEU A 70 7.17 -1.18 -32.68
C LEU A 70 8.18 -0.05 -32.86
N ILE A 71 9.40 -0.31 -32.40
CA ILE A 71 10.52 0.62 -32.49
C ILE A 71 11.44 0.16 -33.61
N LYS A 72 11.70 1.03 -34.58
CA LYS A 72 12.55 0.76 -35.75
C LYS A 72 13.65 1.80 -35.89
N ASP A 73 14.70 1.45 -36.64
CA ASP A 73 15.74 2.37 -37.12
C ASP A 73 16.47 3.19 -36.03
N VAL A 74 16.64 2.60 -34.85
CA VAL A 74 17.33 3.26 -33.72
C VAL A 74 18.84 3.38 -34.02
N PRO A 75 19.47 4.56 -33.82
CA PRO A 75 20.89 4.76 -34.08
C PRO A 75 21.78 3.98 -33.11
N VAL A 76 23.08 3.91 -33.43
CA VAL A 76 24.07 3.08 -32.73
C VAL A 76 24.32 3.53 -31.28
N ASP A 77 24.13 4.83 -30.97
CA ASP A 77 24.25 5.40 -29.62
C ASP A 77 23.01 6.22 -29.22
N PRO A 78 21.92 5.57 -28.77
CA PRO A 78 20.62 6.21 -28.68
C PRO A 78 20.18 6.54 -27.24
N GLU A 79 21.05 6.63 -26.23
CA GLU A 79 20.62 6.70 -24.82
C GLU A 79 19.63 7.87 -24.53
N ASP A 80 19.93 9.07 -25.03
CA ASP A 80 19.05 10.24 -24.89
C ASP A 80 17.77 10.12 -25.74
N LEU A 81 17.88 9.46 -26.91
CA LEU A 81 16.75 9.23 -27.83
C LEU A 81 15.81 8.15 -27.28
N LEU A 82 16.33 7.10 -26.64
CA LEU A 82 15.55 6.01 -26.05
C LEU A 82 14.68 6.53 -24.92
N SER A 83 15.22 7.41 -24.06
CA SER A 83 14.46 8.08 -23.00
C SER A 83 13.23 8.79 -23.58
N SER A 84 13.44 9.52 -24.67
CA SER A 84 12.39 10.22 -25.40
C SER A 84 11.39 9.25 -26.06
N ILE A 85 11.86 8.14 -26.63
CA ILE A 85 11.01 7.09 -27.24
C ILE A 85 10.13 6.41 -26.18
N PHE A 86 10.70 6.02 -25.03
CA PHE A 86 9.95 5.39 -23.94
C PHE A 86 8.92 6.35 -23.34
N GLN A 87 9.30 7.60 -23.13
CA GLN A 87 8.39 8.65 -22.68
C GLN A 87 7.24 8.82 -23.68
N HIS A 88 7.55 8.87 -24.98
CA HIS A 88 6.54 8.98 -26.04
C HIS A 88 5.56 7.81 -26.04
N CYS A 89 6.04 6.56 -25.96
CA CYS A 89 5.19 5.36 -25.90
C CYS A 89 4.27 5.36 -24.66
N ILE A 90 4.78 5.87 -23.53
CA ILE A 90 4.01 5.95 -22.28
C ILE A 90 2.94 7.03 -22.39
N ASP A 91 3.31 8.23 -22.85
CA ASP A 91 2.38 9.35 -22.99
C ASP A 91 1.29 9.04 -24.01
N GLU A 92 1.64 8.40 -25.13
CA GLU A 92 0.67 7.97 -26.13
C GLU A 92 -0.28 6.91 -25.56
N ALA A 93 0.23 5.90 -24.83
CA ALA A 93 -0.61 4.89 -24.18
C ALA A 93 -1.55 5.49 -23.10
N LEU A 94 -1.08 6.50 -22.35
CA LEU A 94 -1.89 7.21 -21.36
C LEU A 94 -2.96 8.09 -22.01
N ASN A 95 -2.58 8.83 -23.06
CA ASN A 95 -3.51 9.69 -23.81
C ASN A 95 -4.58 8.86 -24.51
N GLU A 96 -4.21 7.72 -25.10
CA GLU A 96 -5.14 6.80 -25.73
C GLU A 96 -6.07 6.14 -24.69
N SER A 97 -5.54 5.79 -23.51
CA SER A 97 -6.38 5.27 -22.42
C SER A 97 -7.37 6.34 -21.94
N ARG A 98 -6.95 7.59 -21.80
CA ARG A 98 -7.81 8.73 -21.41
C ARG A 98 -8.84 9.08 -22.47
N SER A 99 -8.49 9.04 -23.75
CA SER A 99 -9.44 9.28 -24.85
C SER A 99 -10.53 8.21 -24.91
N LYS A 100 -10.20 6.98 -24.49
CA LYS A 100 -11.13 5.86 -24.28
C LYS A 100 -11.88 5.93 -22.93
N GLY A 101 -11.73 7.04 -22.20
CA GLY A 101 -12.44 7.37 -20.96
C GLY A 101 -11.90 6.67 -19.70
N LEU A 102 -10.70 6.10 -19.75
CA LEU A 102 -10.07 5.44 -18.62
C LEU A 102 -9.31 6.43 -17.75
N GLU A 103 -9.30 6.20 -16.44
CA GLU A 103 -8.47 6.93 -15.47
C GLU A 103 -7.21 6.10 -15.14
N PRO A 104 -6.04 6.42 -15.72
CA PRO A 104 -4.83 5.63 -15.56
C PRO A 104 -4.21 5.80 -14.17
N GLU A 105 -4.28 4.76 -13.33
CA GLU A 105 -3.67 4.77 -11.98
C GLU A 105 -2.33 4.04 -11.92
N LYS A 106 -2.19 2.97 -12.71
CA LYS A 106 -1.01 2.10 -12.68
C LYS A 106 -0.51 1.81 -14.09
N LEU A 107 0.82 1.69 -14.20
CA LEU A 107 1.52 1.43 -15.45
C LEU A 107 2.53 0.29 -15.27
N GLY A 108 2.60 -0.59 -16.26
CA GLY A 108 3.66 -1.58 -16.44
C GLY A 108 4.11 -1.59 -17.90
N CYS A 109 5.26 -2.20 -18.16
CA CYS A 109 5.85 -2.23 -19.50
C CYS A 109 6.50 -3.59 -19.75
N THR A 110 6.41 -4.08 -20.97
CA THR A 110 7.16 -5.27 -21.43
C THR A 110 7.91 -4.91 -22.70
N VAL A 111 9.21 -5.19 -22.75
CA VAL A 111 10.04 -4.98 -23.94
C VAL A 111 10.46 -6.33 -24.50
N THR A 112 10.17 -6.55 -25.78
CA THR A 112 10.41 -7.80 -26.50
C THR A 112 11.24 -7.53 -27.75
N SER A 113 12.30 -8.30 -27.95
CA SER A 113 13.18 -8.21 -29.12
C SER A 113 13.67 -9.61 -29.49
N GLU A 114 13.95 -9.85 -30.77
CA GLU A 114 14.62 -11.08 -31.21
C GLU A 114 16.03 -11.22 -30.61
N LEU A 115 16.65 -10.10 -30.25
CA LEU A 115 17.99 -10.06 -29.65
C LEU A 115 17.96 -10.32 -28.14
N LEU A 116 16.77 -10.50 -27.56
CA LEU A 116 16.58 -10.83 -26.15
C LEU A 116 16.26 -12.32 -26.00
N GLU A 117 17.01 -13.01 -25.14
CA GLU A 117 16.69 -14.39 -24.71
C GLU A 117 15.38 -14.47 -23.90
N SER A 118 14.99 -13.35 -23.28
CA SER A 118 13.75 -13.21 -22.51
C SER A 118 13.28 -11.76 -22.48
N ASP A 119 11.97 -11.57 -22.50
CA ASP A 119 11.35 -10.24 -22.40
C ASP A 119 11.79 -9.48 -21.14
N ILE A 120 12.05 -8.19 -21.29
CA ILE A 120 12.31 -7.29 -20.16
C ILE A 120 10.96 -6.88 -19.59
N TRP A 121 10.63 -7.41 -18.42
CA TRP A 121 9.35 -7.13 -17.77
C TRP A 121 9.49 -6.09 -16.64
N VAL A 122 8.78 -4.98 -16.80
CA VAL A 122 8.59 -3.97 -15.76
C VAL A 122 7.23 -4.22 -15.09
N PRO A 123 7.20 -4.58 -13.79
CA PRO A 123 5.96 -4.86 -13.09
C PRO A 123 5.06 -3.63 -13.04
N ILE A 124 3.76 -3.87 -13.01
CA ILE A 124 2.76 -2.81 -12.90
C ILE A 124 2.90 -2.08 -11.55
N ARG A 125 3.11 -0.76 -11.58
CA ARG A 125 3.34 0.12 -10.42
C ARG A 125 2.44 1.35 -10.50
N GLU A 126 2.34 2.11 -9.42
CA GLU A 126 1.64 3.39 -9.43
C GLU A 126 2.35 4.39 -10.33
N LEU A 127 1.56 5.17 -11.08
CA LEU A 127 2.07 6.28 -11.88
C LEU A 127 2.65 7.35 -10.95
N THR A 128 3.97 7.39 -10.88
CA THR A 128 4.76 8.41 -10.16
C THR A 128 5.70 9.10 -11.14
N SER A 129 6.26 10.26 -10.77
CA SER A 129 7.15 11.06 -11.65
C SER A 129 8.37 10.29 -12.18
N ASN A 130 8.83 9.25 -11.47
CA ASN A 130 10.08 8.54 -11.80
C ASN A 130 9.85 7.20 -12.53
N THR A 131 8.64 6.99 -13.08
CA THR A 131 8.26 5.72 -13.70
C THR A 131 9.07 5.45 -14.96
N VAL A 132 9.31 6.47 -15.79
CA VAL A 132 10.06 6.36 -17.05
C VAL A 132 11.54 6.10 -16.80
N ASP A 133 12.16 6.86 -15.90
CA ASP A 133 13.56 6.63 -15.50
C ASP A 133 13.78 5.23 -14.94
N SER A 134 12.80 4.69 -14.20
CA SER A 134 12.88 3.32 -13.67
C SER A 134 12.83 2.26 -14.78
N ILE A 135 12.05 2.49 -15.83
CA ILE A 135 11.94 1.62 -17.01
C ILE A 135 13.25 1.67 -17.80
N LEU A 136 13.72 2.88 -18.09
CA LEU A 136 14.96 3.13 -18.82
C LEU A 136 16.17 2.51 -18.11
N ASN A 137 16.31 2.73 -16.79
CA ASN A 137 17.42 2.17 -16.02
C ASN A 137 17.44 0.63 -16.03
N LEU A 138 16.27 -0.02 -16.07
CA LEU A 138 16.21 -1.48 -16.18
C LEU A 138 16.61 -1.93 -17.58
N PHE A 139 16.16 -1.22 -18.62
CA PHE A 139 16.51 -1.50 -20.00
C PHE A 139 18.02 -1.34 -20.26
N LEU A 140 18.62 -0.22 -19.81
CA LEU A 140 20.06 0.05 -19.95
C LEU A 140 20.91 -1.01 -19.25
N LYS A 141 20.52 -1.48 -18.05
CA LYS A 141 21.21 -2.57 -17.36
C LYS A 141 21.23 -3.87 -18.17
N VAL A 142 20.11 -4.22 -18.79
CA VAL A 142 20.03 -5.43 -19.63
C VAL A 142 20.87 -5.25 -20.90
N SER A 143 20.84 -4.05 -21.49
CA SER A 143 21.66 -3.78 -22.67
C SER A 143 23.16 -3.81 -22.40
N GLN A 144 23.62 -3.20 -21.30
CA GLN A 144 25.02 -3.25 -20.90
C GLN A 144 25.51 -4.68 -20.70
N SER A 145 24.68 -5.54 -20.10
CA SER A 145 24.99 -6.97 -19.94
C SER A 145 25.13 -7.71 -21.28
N LYS A 146 24.38 -7.32 -22.32
CA LYS A 146 24.45 -7.94 -23.65
C LYS A 146 25.55 -7.34 -24.54
N LYS A 147 25.90 -6.05 -24.36
CA LYS A 147 27.07 -5.41 -24.99
C LYS A 147 28.37 -6.11 -24.59
N GLN A 148 28.48 -6.58 -23.35
CA GLN A 148 29.59 -7.42 -22.88
C GLN A 148 29.68 -8.77 -23.62
N SER A 149 28.60 -9.22 -24.27
CA SER A 149 28.52 -10.45 -25.08
C SER A 149 28.58 -10.17 -26.59
N GLY A 150 28.86 -8.94 -27.02
CA GLY A 150 29.02 -8.56 -28.43
C GLY A 150 27.73 -8.26 -29.20
N VAL A 151 26.56 -8.16 -28.54
CA VAL A 151 25.26 -7.91 -29.18
C VAL A 151 24.65 -6.60 -28.66
N THR A 152 24.18 -5.72 -29.57
CA THR A 152 23.48 -4.47 -29.23
C THR A 152 21.97 -4.64 -29.38
N LEU A 153 21.17 -4.26 -28.36
CA LEU A 153 19.71 -4.47 -28.36
C LEU A 153 18.96 -3.60 -29.38
N TRP A 154 19.61 -2.59 -29.94
CA TRP A 154 19.04 -1.59 -30.85
C TRP A 154 19.49 -1.78 -32.31
N GLY A 155 20.24 -2.85 -32.62
CA GLY A 155 20.60 -3.20 -34.00
C GLY A 155 19.49 -3.88 -34.80
N LYS A 156 18.33 -4.17 -34.17
CA LYS A 156 17.13 -4.71 -34.81
C LYS A 156 15.86 -4.08 -34.20
N PRO A 157 14.74 -4.08 -34.93
CA PRO A 157 13.46 -3.65 -34.39
C PRO A 157 13.06 -4.41 -33.13
N PHE A 158 12.44 -3.71 -32.18
CA PHE A 158 11.91 -4.30 -30.95
C PHE A 158 10.55 -3.71 -30.59
N THR A 159 9.79 -4.41 -29.76
CA THR A 159 8.44 -4.00 -29.39
C THR A 159 8.35 -3.60 -27.92
N ILE A 160 7.59 -2.55 -27.65
CA ILE A 160 7.26 -2.07 -26.31
C ILE A 160 5.77 -2.26 -26.12
N THR A 161 5.36 -3.02 -25.12
CA THR A 161 3.96 -3.16 -24.72
C THR A 161 3.72 -2.44 -23.42
N THR A 162 3.08 -1.27 -23.48
CA THR A 162 2.67 -0.49 -22.31
C THR A 162 1.33 -0.99 -21.82
N THR A 163 1.25 -1.31 -20.53
CA THR A 163 0.01 -1.73 -19.86
C THR A 163 -0.43 -0.65 -18.88
N VAL A 164 -1.63 -0.11 -19.09
CA VAL A 164 -2.28 0.87 -18.22
C VAL A 164 -3.46 0.21 -17.52
N LEU A 165 -3.64 0.46 -16.22
CA LEU A 165 -4.78 -0.03 -15.45
C LEU A 165 -5.62 1.13 -14.91
N ASP A 166 -6.93 1.02 -15.10
CA ASP A 166 -7.95 1.86 -14.47
C ASP A 166 -8.73 1.04 -13.43
N LYS A 167 -8.76 1.57 -12.20
CA LYS A 167 -9.52 1.01 -11.07
C LYS A 167 -10.69 1.88 -10.63
N THR A 168 -10.87 3.08 -11.20
CA THR A 168 -11.89 4.04 -10.81
C THR A 168 -13.28 3.60 -11.26
N ARG A 169 -13.39 2.95 -12.43
CA ARG A 169 -14.62 2.33 -12.94
C ARG A 169 -15.03 1.04 -12.22
N ALA A 170 -14.38 0.70 -11.10
CA ALA A 170 -14.73 -0.44 -10.26
C ALA A 170 -16.08 -0.31 -9.50
N VAL A 171 -16.94 0.62 -9.90
CA VAL A 171 -18.28 0.85 -9.31
C VAL A 171 -19.37 0.22 -10.19
N GLU A 172 -19.25 -1.07 -10.45
CA GLU A 172 -20.43 -1.93 -10.44
C GLU A 172 -20.15 -3.09 -9.51
N VAL A 173 -20.79 -3.00 -8.35
CA VAL A 173 -20.78 -3.99 -7.28
C VAL A 173 -21.15 -5.35 -7.88
N ARG A 174 -20.14 -6.21 -8.10
CA ARG A 174 -20.40 -7.63 -8.29
C ARG A 174 -21.09 -8.16 -7.04
N ARG A 175 -22.42 -8.27 -7.15
CA ARG A 175 -23.25 -9.12 -6.32
C ARG A 175 -22.67 -10.53 -6.37
N LEU A 176 -22.00 -10.91 -5.29
CA LEU A 176 -21.64 -12.29 -4.99
C LEU A 176 -22.94 -13.07 -4.71
N LYS A 177 -23.44 -13.82 -5.71
CA LYS A 177 -24.31 -14.98 -5.51
C LYS A 177 -23.46 -16.22 -5.80
N GLY A 178 -23.45 -17.31 -5.04
CA GLY A 178 -24.10 -17.62 -3.78
C GLY A 178 -23.47 -18.91 -3.25
N GLY A 179 -23.13 -18.87 -1.98
CA GLY A 179 -22.68 -19.98 -1.14
C GLY A 179 -22.80 -19.48 0.28
N ALA A 180 -24.06 -19.41 0.73
CA ALA A 180 -24.58 -18.75 1.93
C ALA A 180 -24.41 -17.21 1.99
N ASN A 181 -25.37 -16.51 1.36
CA ASN A 181 -25.77 -15.18 1.81
C ASN A 181 -26.40 -15.30 3.21
N GLY A 182 -25.58 -15.32 4.25
CA GLY A 182 -25.90 -14.44 5.35
C GLY A 182 -25.52 -13.04 4.88
N LYS A 183 -26.45 -12.08 4.88
CA LYS A 183 -26.08 -10.84 5.58
C LYS A 183 -25.45 -11.36 6.86
N THR A 184 -24.14 -11.20 7.09
CA THR A 184 -23.68 -11.39 8.46
C THR A 184 -24.54 -10.42 9.22
N ALA A 185 -25.51 -10.96 9.97
CA ALA A 185 -26.21 -10.20 10.97
C ALA A 185 -25.11 -9.40 11.68
N PRO A 186 -25.32 -8.10 11.98
CA PRO A 186 -24.33 -7.32 12.71
C PRO A 186 -23.79 -8.24 13.80
N VAL A 187 -22.50 -8.61 13.70
CA VAL A 187 -21.96 -9.64 14.57
C VAL A 187 -21.97 -8.98 15.93
N GLN A 188 -23.01 -9.21 16.73
CA GLN A 188 -23.07 -8.66 18.06
C GLN A 188 -21.93 -9.32 18.81
N HIS A 189 -20.79 -8.62 18.83
CA HIS A 189 -19.65 -9.03 19.60
C HIS A 189 -20.11 -8.93 21.04
N GLN A 190 -20.17 -10.08 21.73
CA GLN A 190 -20.27 -10.08 23.19
C GLN A 190 -18.95 -9.53 23.72
N ILE A 191 -18.86 -8.20 23.75
CA ILE A 191 -17.70 -7.51 24.28
C ILE A 191 -17.70 -7.78 25.76
N LYS A 192 -16.66 -8.47 26.21
CA LYS A 192 -16.51 -8.76 27.62
C LYS A 192 -16.08 -7.48 28.30
N ASP A 193 -16.80 -7.11 29.36
CA ASP A 193 -16.55 -5.90 30.13
C ASP A 193 -15.09 -5.74 30.58
N HIS A 194 -14.42 -6.84 30.91
CA HIS A 194 -13.03 -6.82 31.35
C HIS A 194 -12.03 -6.46 30.24
N SER A 195 -12.43 -6.57 28.97
CA SER A 195 -11.61 -6.20 27.81
C SER A 195 -11.59 -4.68 27.58
N LEU A 196 -12.52 -3.96 28.21
CA LEU A 196 -12.62 -2.50 28.13
C LEU A 196 -11.88 -1.83 29.29
N ILE A 197 -11.37 -0.63 28.99
CA ILE A 197 -11.03 0.39 29.97
C ILE A 197 -12.28 1.27 30.06
N LYS A 198 -13.16 0.93 31.00
CA LYS A 198 -14.46 1.59 31.14
C LYS A 198 -14.27 3.03 31.61
N ILE A 199 -14.67 3.96 30.75
CA ILE A 199 -14.71 5.38 31.09
C ILE A 199 -16.07 5.69 31.71
N LYS A 200 -16.04 6.26 32.91
CA LYS A 200 -17.21 6.82 33.59
C LYS A 200 -16.91 8.31 33.84
N ASN A 201 -17.59 9.18 33.12
CA ASN A 201 -17.49 10.63 33.25
C ASN A 201 -18.91 11.22 33.17
N VAL A 202 -19.08 12.40 33.76
CA VAL A 202 -20.37 13.13 33.80
C VAL A 202 -20.40 14.23 32.73
N ASP A 203 -19.24 14.67 32.26
CA ASP A 203 -19.08 15.66 31.19
C ASP A 203 -19.16 15.03 29.78
N THR A 204 -18.98 15.83 28.73
CA THR A 204 -19.03 15.38 27.33
C THR A 204 -17.67 14.93 26.79
N PHE A 205 -16.64 14.79 27.62
CA PHE A 205 -15.24 14.60 27.21
C PHE A 205 -14.83 13.12 27.07
N CYS A 206 -15.78 12.19 26.95
CA CYS A 206 -15.54 10.75 26.99
C CYS A 206 -14.50 10.27 25.95
N LEU A 207 -14.41 10.92 24.78
CA LEU A 207 -13.37 10.67 23.78
C LEU A 207 -11.96 10.93 24.34
N PHE A 208 -11.73 12.08 24.98
CA PHE A 208 -10.43 12.46 25.54
C PHE A 208 -10.06 11.57 26.72
N TYR A 209 -11.00 11.26 27.61
CA TYR A 209 -10.79 10.29 28.69
C TYR A 209 -10.38 8.93 28.12
N SER A 210 -11.09 8.44 27.09
CA SER A 210 -10.80 7.13 26.49
C SER A 210 -9.42 7.09 25.85
N LEU A 211 -9.06 8.13 25.10
CA LEU A 211 -7.73 8.26 24.49
C LEU A 211 -6.63 8.27 25.56
N LEU A 212 -6.76 9.10 26.58
CA LEU A 212 -5.74 9.26 27.61
C LEU A 212 -5.57 7.99 28.45
N ALA A 213 -6.67 7.35 28.85
CA ALA A 213 -6.62 6.09 29.58
C ALA A 213 -5.98 4.97 28.75
N THR A 214 -6.31 4.90 27.45
CA THR A 214 -5.74 3.91 26.53
C THR A 214 -4.25 4.16 26.30
N LEU A 215 -3.84 5.43 26.19
CA LEU A 215 -2.42 5.80 26.14
C LEU A 215 -1.68 5.30 27.38
N PHE A 216 -2.13 5.70 28.57
CA PHE A 216 -1.44 5.39 29.84
C PHE A 216 -1.40 3.88 30.12
N TYR A 217 -2.44 3.15 29.73
CA TYR A 217 -2.45 1.70 29.78
C TYR A 217 -1.38 1.08 28.86
N ASN A 218 -1.30 1.54 27.61
CA ASN A 218 -0.39 0.96 26.61
C ASN A 218 1.08 1.27 26.88
N ILE A 219 1.41 2.50 27.29
CA ILE A 219 2.78 2.87 27.64
C ILE A 219 3.17 2.38 29.04
N LYS A 220 2.25 1.72 29.76
CA LYS A 220 2.43 1.23 31.13
C LYS A 220 2.94 2.33 32.07
N LYS A 221 2.33 3.51 31.96
CA LYS A 221 2.73 4.70 32.76
C LYS A 221 2.66 4.42 34.27
N PHE A 222 1.71 3.59 34.66
CA PHE A 222 1.45 3.17 36.02
C PHE A 222 1.41 1.65 36.11
N ASP A 223 1.66 1.10 37.29
CA ASP A 223 1.32 -0.30 37.54
C ASP A 223 -0.21 -0.53 37.49
N LYS A 224 -0.65 -1.80 37.52
CA LYS A 224 -2.08 -2.14 37.39
C LYS A 224 -2.95 -1.52 38.49
N ARG A 225 -2.45 -1.44 39.72
CA ARG A 225 -3.21 -0.95 40.88
C ARG A 225 -3.28 0.57 40.83
N GLN A 226 -2.15 1.23 40.62
CA GLN A 226 -2.05 2.67 40.42
C GLN A 226 -2.89 3.14 39.23
N PHE A 227 -2.90 2.41 38.12
CA PHE A 227 -3.74 2.72 36.96
C PHE A 227 -5.23 2.64 37.30
N TYR A 228 -5.65 1.62 38.05
CA TYR A 228 -7.02 1.50 38.53
C TYR A 228 -7.38 2.66 39.46
N ASP A 229 -6.50 3.00 40.41
CA ASP A 229 -6.72 4.07 41.36
C ASP A 229 -6.77 5.44 40.67
N TYR A 230 -5.94 5.66 39.66
CA TYR A 230 -5.97 6.81 38.76
C TYR A 230 -7.32 6.92 38.03
N LEU A 231 -7.75 5.84 37.37
CA LEU A 231 -8.98 5.80 36.57
C LEU A 231 -10.23 6.05 37.41
N HIS A 232 -10.24 5.57 38.66
CA HIS A 232 -11.38 5.64 39.57
C HIS A 232 -11.25 6.73 40.65
N GLY A 233 -10.20 7.54 40.62
CA GLY A 233 -9.98 8.63 41.58
C GLY A 233 -9.82 8.18 43.04
N ARG A 234 -9.30 6.98 43.29
CA ARG A 234 -9.14 6.42 44.65
C ARG A 234 -7.81 6.86 45.28
N TYR A 235 -7.68 6.71 46.59
CA TYR A 235 -6.40 6.85 47.33
C TYR A 235 -5.57 8.09 46.93
N GLY A 236 -6.16 9.28 46.99
CA GLY A 236 -5.48 10.55 46.69
C GLY A 236 -5.48 10.97 45.21
N TRP A 237 -6.02 10.14 44.31
CA TRP A 237 -6.14 10.45 42.88
C TRP A 237 -7.42 11.20 42.48
N ALA A 238 -8.20 11.68 43.46
CA ALA A 238 -9.46 12.36 43.24
C ALA A 238 -9.30 13.54 42.26
N GLY A 239 -10.06 13.51 41.16
CA GLY A 239 -10.03 14.53 40.11
C GLY A 239 -8.74 14.61 39.28
N LYS A 240 -7.73 13.75 39.52
CA LYS A 240 -6.46 13.80 38.78
C LYS A 240 -6.66 13.42 37.31
N PHE A 241 -7.44 12.38 37.03
CA PHE A 241 -7.74 11.96 35.66
C PHE A 241 -8.47 13.06 34.86
N GLU A 242 -9.47 13.69 35.47
CA GLU A 242 -10.19 14.83 34.87
C GLU A 242 -9.26 16.03 34.60
N LYS A 243 -8.37 16.36 35.54
CA LYS A 243 -7.38 17.44 35.37
C LYS A 243 -6.45 17.16 34.18
N ASP A 244 -5.95 15.95 34.06
CA ASP A 244 -5.06 15.56 32.94
C ASP A 244 -5.80 15.59 31.60
N VAL A 245 -7.08 15.22 31.56
CA VAL A 245 -7.92 15.36 30.36
C VAL A 245 -8.14 16.82 29.98
N LYS A 246 -8.45 17.69 30.96
CA LYS A 246 -8.60 19.13 30.70
C LYS A 246 -7.28 19.77 30.23
N GLU A 247 -6.15 19.25 30.68
CA GLU A 247 -4.83 19.64 30.20
C GLU A 247 -4.59 19.18 28.75
N LEU A 248 -4.90 17.92 28.42
CA LEU A 248 -4.83 17.42 27.05
C LEU A 248 -5.68 18.27 26.10
N MET A 249 -6.93 18.54 26.46
CA MET A 249 -7.83 19.39 25.69
C MET A 249 -7.24 20.80 25.49
N ARG A 250 -6.60 21.36 26.52
CA ARG A 250 -5.92 22.67 26.41
C ARG A 250 -4.74 22.61 25.44
N LYS A 251 -3.93 21.55 25.48
CA LYS A 251 -2.78 21.37 24.57
C LYS A 251 -3.21 21.33 23.10
N VAL A 252 -4.31 20.64 22.80
CA VAL A 252 -4.87 20.57 21.43
C VAL A 252 -5.88 21.69 21.11
N LYS A 253 -6.02 22.68 22.01
CA LYS A 253 -6.94 23.82 21.87
C LYS A 253 -8.40 23.42 21.61
N ALA A 254 -8.85 22.32 22.22
CA ALA A 254 -10.23 21.87 22.11
C ALA A 254 -11.20 22.80 22.88
N PRO A 255 -12.30 23.27 22.25
CA PRO A 255 -13.39 23.95 22.95
C PRO A 255 -13.96 23.06 24.04
N ARG A 256 -14.41 23.63 25.17
CA ARG A 256 -14.94 22.86 26.32
C ARG A 256 -16.47 22.80 26.39
N ASN A 257 -17.15 23.57 25.55
CA ASN A 257 -18.60 23.75 25.53
C ASN A 257 -19.29 22.97 24.41
N MET A 258 -18.63 21.95 23.84
CA MET A 258 -19.21 21.10 22.81
C MET A 258 -20.08 20.02 23.43
N LYS A 259 -21.22 19.73 22.78
CA LYS A 259 -22.13 18.64 23.18
C LYS A 259 -21.51 17.25 22.97
N SER A 260 -20.62 17.12 22.00
CA SER A 260 -19.91 15.89 21.65
C SER A 260 -18.64 16.23 20.87
N TYR A 261 -17.68 15.31 20.86
CA TYR A 261 -16.42 15.46 20.12
C TYR A 261 -16.31 14.36 19.07
N ASP A 262 -16.22 14.77 17.79
CA ASP A 262 -16.09 13.83 16.69
C ASP A 262 -14.68 13.21 16.62
N ALA A 263 -14.63 11.90 16.40
CA ALA A 263 -13.37 11.16 16.34
C ALA A 263 -12.48 11.59 15.16
N LYS A 264 -13.05 11.94 14.00
CA LYS A 264 -12.27 12.36 12.82
C LYS A 264 -11.65 13.74 13.01
N GLU A 265 -12.31 14.60 13.77
CA GLU A 265 -11.81 15.94 14.08
C GLU A 265 -10.74 15.91 15.19
N TRP A 266 -11.00 15.20 16.29
CA TRP A 266 -10.22 15.36 17.52
C TRP A 266 -9.12 14.32 17.73
N ILE A 267 -9.22 13.12 17.16
CA ILE A 267 -8.14 12.12 17.27
C ILE A 267 -6.87 12.59 16.54
N PRO A 268 -6.92 13.11 15.29
CA PRO A 268 -5.71 13.52 14.59
C PRO A 268 -4.76 14.45 15.36
N PRO A 269 -5.21 15.62 15.85
CA PRO A 269 -4.31 16.53 16.56
C PRO A 269 -3.74 15.93 17.86
N ILE A 270 -4.47 15.02 18.52
CA ILE A 270 -4.00 14.34 19.73
C ILE A 270 -2.92 13.31 19.40
N ILE A 271 -3.13 12.51 18.35
CA ILE A 271 -2.15 11.49 17.91
C ILE A 271 -0.88 12.15 17.38
N ASP A 272 -1.00 13.26 16.64
CA ASP A 272 0.15 14.02 16.16
C ASP A 272 0.92 14.65 17.33
N LEU A 273 0.21 15.23 18.32
CA LEU A 273 0.83 15.73 19.55
C LEU A 273 1.64 14.63 20.25
N TRP A 274 1.07 13.44 20.45
CA TRP A 274 1.77 12.35 21.15
C TRP A 274 2.89 11.71 20.34
N ASN A 275 2.74 11.58 19.02
CA ASN A 275 3.84 11.11 18.19
C ASN A 275 5.04 12.07 18.22
N ASN A 276 4.79 13.36 18.42
CA ASN A 276 5.85 14.35 18.65
C ASN A 276 6.39 14.29 20.09
N GLU A 277 5.51 14.27 21.12
CA GLU A 277 5.93 14.24 22.53
C GLU A 277 6.73 12.98 22.91
N TYR A 278 6.41 11.83 22.30
CA TYR A 278 7.05 10.54 22.56
C TYR A 278 7.94 10.08 21.41
N GLN A 279 8.40 11.01 20.57
CA GLN A 279 9.24 10.70 19.42
C GLN A 279 10.47 9.88 19.83
N GLY A 280 10.74 8.80 19.10
CA GLY A 280 11.85 7.89 19.39
C GLY A 280 11.57 6.83 20.46
N GLN A 281 10.47 6.96 21.23
CA GLN A 281 10.07 5.95 22.21
C GLN A 281 8.86 5.14 21.74
N PHE A 282 7.84 5.82 21.23
CA PHE A 282 6.59 5.21 20.80
C PHE A 282 6.13 5.80 19.47
N THR A 283 5.39 5.01 18.69
CA THR A 283 4.69 5.48 17.50
C THR A 283 3.26 4.99 17.56
N PHE A 284 2.34 5.93 17.76
CA PHE A 284 0.94 5.68 18.04
C PHE A 284 0.08 5.68 16.77
N LYS A 285 -0.89 4.77 16.75
CA LYS A 285 -1.98 4.78 15.78
C LYS A 285 -3.30 4.47 16.47
N ALA A 286 -4.30 5.32 16.26
CA ALA A 286 -5.62 5.15 16.82
C ALA A 286 -6.49 4.26 15.91
N PHE A 287 -7.33 3.43 16.54
CA PHE A 287 -8.35 2.62 15.89
C PHE A 287 -9.64 2.73 16.70
N VAL A 288 -10.74 3.12 16.05
CA VAL A 288 -12.05 3.25 16.65
C VAL A 288 -12.95 2.16 16.09
N PHE A 289 -13.46 1.29 16.95
CA PHE A 289 -14.43 0.25 16.60
C PHE A 289 -15.83 0.64 17.07
N GLY A 290 -16.85 0.21 16.34
CA GLY A 290 -18.25 0.48 16.69
C GLY A 290 -18.99 -0.73 17.24
N SER A 291 -20.14 -0.49 17.87
CA SER A 291 -21.04 -1.55 18.37
C SER A 291 -21.77 -2.35 17.27
N MET A 292 -21.69 -1.91 16.01
CA MET A 292 -22.36 -2.53 14.86
C MET A 292 -21.79 -3.89 14.41
N GLY A 293 -20.81 -4.44 15.13
CA GLY A 293 -20.34 -5.80 14.87
C GLY A 293 -19.46 -5.96 13.64
N ARG A 294 -18.77 -4.90 13.23
CA ARG A 294 -17.81 -4.92 12.12
C ARG A 294 -16.42 -5.20 12.67
N TYR A 295 -15.70 -6.08 11.98
CA TYR A 295 -14.29 -6.33 12.27
C TYR A 295 -13.41 -5.14 11.86
N GLU A 296 -13.80 -4.41 10.82
CA GLU A 296 -13.07 -3.21 10.39
C GLU A 296 -13.32 -2.03 11.35
N PRO A 297 -12.27 -1.24 11.66
CA PRO A 297 -12.44 -0.02 12.44
C PRO A 297 -13.29 1.00 11.67
N LEU A 298 -14.18 1.69 12.38
CA LEU A 298 -14.95 2.82 11.84
C LEU A 298 -14.05 4.00 11.46
N PHE A 299 -12.95 4.17 12.19
CA PHE A 299 -11.99 5.22 11.96
C PHE A 299 -10.60 4.77 12.42
N LYS A 300 -9.56 5.20 11.70
CA LYS A 300 -8.16 4.98 12.07
C LYS A 300 -7.32 6.18 11.65
N TYR A 301 -6.37 6.56 12.49
CA TYR A 301 -5.46 7.67 12.20
C TYR A 301 -4.09 7.43 12.83
N GLY A 302 -3.04 7.83 12.11
CA GLY A 302 -1.65 7.69 12.50
C GLY A 302 -0.81 6.92 11.46
N PRO A 303 0.53 6.93 11.63
CA PRO A 303 1.49 6.35 10.71
C PRO A 303 1.28 4.85 10.46
N SER A 304 1.83 4.34 9.36
CA SER A 304 1.66 2.92 8.97
C SER A 304 2.59 1.98 9.73
N ASP A 305 3.73 2.48 10.18
CA ASP A 305 4.82 1.79 10.89
C ASP A 305 4.76 1.91 12.42
N TYR A 306 3.56 2.21 12.94
CA TYR A 306 3.29 2.31 14.37
C TYR A 306 3.71 1.06 15.17
N ASP A 307 3.93 1.20 16.47
CA ASP A 307 4.12 0.07 17.40
C ASP A 307 3.11 0.02 18.54
N THR A 308 2.44 1.14 18.81
CA THR A 308 1.58 1.28 19.97
C THR A 308 0.16 1.61 19.52
N PRO A 309 -0.68 0.59 19.24
CA PRO A 309 -2.04 0.81 18.82
C PRO A 309 -2.90 1.33 19.98
N LEU A 310 -3.58 2.46 19.77
CA LEU A 310 -4.58 2.98 20.71
C LEU A 310 -5.96 2.55 20.23
N LEU A 311 -6.57 1.63 20.98
CA LEU A 311 -7.81 0.99 20.60
C LEU A 311 -8.97 1.61 21.38
N LEU A 312 -9.94 2.15 20.66
CA LEU A 312 -11.16 2.72 21.23
C LEU A 312 -12.39 1.94 20.77
N TYR A 313 -13.40 1.91 21.63
CA TYR A 313 -14.69 1.35 21.34
C TYR A 313 -15.76 2.41 21.51
N TYR A 314 -16.49 2.69 20.43
CA TYR A 314 -17.61 3.61 20.38
C TYR A 314 -18.91 2.83 20.59
N PHE A 315 -19.42 2.88 21.81
CA PHE A 315 -20.59 2.14 22.25
C PHE A 315 -21.87 2.93 21.93
N ASN A 316 -22.83 2.25 21.31
CA ASN A 316 -24.18 2.77 20.99
C ASN A 316 -24.25 4.15 20.33
N ASN A 317 -23.20 4.52 19.61
CA ASN A 317 -23.07 5.86 19.01
C ASN A 317 -23.20 7.01 20.01
N GLU A 318 -22.80 6.80 21.26
CA GLU A 318 -22.96 7.78 22.33
C GLU A 318 -21.67 7.96 23.13
N HIS A 319 -20.98 6.86 23.46
CA HIS A 319 -19.92 6.90 24.46
C HIS A 319 -18.66 6.16 24.03
N PHE A 320 -17.50 6.71 24.37
CA PHE A 320 -16.21 6.07 24.10
C PHE A 320 -15.69 5.31 25.33
N HIS A 321 -15.06 4.17 25.05
CA HIS A 321 -14.26 3.41 25.99
C HIS A 321 -12.90 3.08 25.39
N GLY A 322 -11.89 2.88 26.25
CA GLY A 322 -10.63 2.26 25.82
C GLY A 322 -10.78 0.76 25.66
N VAL A 323 -9.96 0.14 24.83
CA VAL A 323 -9.88 -1.31 24.65
C VAL A 323 -8.47 -1.75 25.00
N LYS A 324 -8.34 -2.73 25.90
CA LYS A 324 -7.04 -3.20 26.37
C LYS A 324 -6.29 -3.97 25.29
N GLU A 325 -7.01 -4.86 24.60
CA GLU A 325 -6.45 -5.71 23.56
C GLU A 325 -7.50 -5.97 22.48
N PRO A 326 -7.11 -6.02 21.20
CA PRO A 326 -8.06 -6.14 20.10
C PRO A 326 -8.77 -7.50 20.12
N GLY A 327 -8.11 -8.55 20.61
CA GLY A 327 -8.71 -9.88 20.71
C GLY A 327 -9.87 -9.95 21.71
N GLY A 328 -9.84 -9.12 22.76
CA GLY A 328 -10.91 -9.03 23.75
C GLY A 328 -12.19 -8.45 23.19
N LEU A 329 -12.08 -7.53 22.22
CA LEU A 329 -13.23 -6.92 21.55
C LEU A 329 -14.03 -7.94 20.72
N PHE A 330 -13.34 -8.87 20.07
CA PHE A 330 -13.96 -9.81 19.14
C PHE A 330 -14.13 -11.22 19.70
N GLY A 331 -13.68 -11.46 20.94
CA GLY A 331 -13.62 -12.79 21.55
C GLY A 331 -12.70 -13.79 20.82
N ARG A 332 -11.91 -13.29 19.86
CA ARG A 332 -10.99 -14.07 19.02
C ARG A 332 -9.75 -13.23 18.74
N PRO A 333 -8.57 -13.85 18.55
CA PRO A 333 -7.38 -13.14 18.10
C PRO A 333 -7.68 -12.31 16.84
N TYR A 334 -7.21 -11.07 16.83
CA TYR A 334 -7.47 -10.10 15.77
C TYR A 334 -6.17 -9.47 15.28
N CYS A 335 -6.05 -9.30 13.97
CA CYS A 335 -4.88 -8.67 13.35
C CYS A 335 -5.26 -7.26 12.88
N LEU A 336 -4.68 -6.24 13.52
CA LEU A 336 -4.90 -4.84 13.14
C LEU A 336 -4.43 -4.53 11.71
N SER A 337 -3.33 -5.13 11.26
CA SER A 337 -2.82 -4.90 9.90
C SER A 337 -3.64 -5.58 8.80
N CYS A 338 -4.30 -6.69 9.12
CA CYS A 338 -5.15 -7.42 8.17
C CYS A 338 -6.64 -7.10 8.33
N GLU A 339 -7.00 -6.39 9.39
CA GLU A 339 -8.35 -6.02 9.81
C GLU A 339 -9.31 -7.22 9.86
N LYS A 340 -8.83 -8.34 10.43
CA LYS A 340 -9.59 -9.58 10.50
C LYS A 340 -9.26 -10.41 11.74
N VAL A 341 -10.26 -11.15 12.21
CA VAL A 341 -10.09 -12.21 13.20
C VAL A 341 -9.41 -13.44 12.59
N TYR A 342 -8.77 -14.25 13.44
CA TYR A 342 -8.18 -15.52 13.05
C TYR A 342 -8.25 -16.52 14.20
N ASP A 343 -8.38 -17.81 13.86
CA ASP A 343 -8.52 -18.86 14.88
C ASP A 343 -7.18 -19.34 15.45
N ARG A 344 -6.12 -19.35 14.62
CA ARG A 344 -4.78 -19.80 15.03
C ARG A 344 -3.70 -18.87 14.50
N ALA A 345 -2.85 -18.38 15.40
CA ALA A 345 -1.71 -17.50 15.06
C ALA A 345 -0.78 -18.15 14.03
N SER A 346 -0.47 -19.44 14.19
CA SER A 346 0.40 -20.20 13.28
C SER A 346 -0.10 -20.25 11.83
N ARG A 347 -1.43 -20.27 11.61
CA ARG A 347 -2.04 -20.21 10.28
C ARG A 347 -2.08 -18.78 9.76
N HIS A 348 -2.42 -17.82 10.63
CA HIS A 348 -2.51 -16.41 10.26
C HIS A 348 -1.15 -15.86 9.78
N VAL A 349 -0.06 -16.17 10.51
CA VAL A 349 1.31 -15.75 10.14
C VAL A 349 1.64 -16.10 8.68
N LYS A 350 1.11 -17.20 8.13
CA LYS A 350 1.37 -17.60 6.74
C LYS A 350 0.78 -16.65 5.70
N THR A 351 -0.28 -15.91 6.04
CA THR A 351 -1.07 -15.07 5.13
C THR A 351 -1.21 -13.63 5.60
N CYS A 352 -0.52 -13.25 6.68
CA CYS A 352 -0.57 -11.90 7.23
C CYS A 352 0.10 -10.91 6.27
N LYS A 353 -0.59 -9.81 5.97
CA LYS A 353 -0.08 -8.73 5.10
C LYS A 353 1.15 -8.04 5.71
N ALA A 354 1.16 -7.88 7.03
CA ALA A 354 2.27 -7.29 7.78
C ALA A 354 3.20 -8.38 8.32
N ARG A 355 3.61 -9.32 7.45
CA ARG A 355 4.61 -10.34 7.74
C ARG A 355 5.92 -10.00 7.04
N CYS A 356 7.04 -10.22 7.72
CA CYS A 356 8.33 -10.28 7.04
C CYS A 356 8.53 -11.64 6.36
N ILE A 357 8.71 -11.67 5.04
CA ILE A 357 8.94 -12.93 4.31
C ILE A 357 10.29 -13.60 4.67
N LYS A 358 11.24 -12.84 5.25
CA LYS A 358 12.59 -13.33 5.58
C LYS A 358 12.66 -13.97 6.97
N CYS A 359 11.97 -13.43 7.97
CA CYS A 359 11.99 -13.91 9.36
C CYS A 359 10.63 -14.33 9.94
N SER A 360 9.53 -14.20 9.18
CA SER A 360 8.15 -14.52 9.56
C SER A 360 7.56 -13.80 10.76
N GLN A 361 8.26 -12.81 11.31
CA GLN A 361 7.66 -11.90 12.28
C GLN A 361 6.48 -11.15 11.67
N ILE A 362 5.47 -10.91 12.51
CA ILE A 362 4.23 -10.24 12.14
C ILE A 362 3.98 -9.03 13.01
N GLY A 363 3.29 -8.04 12.47
CA GLY A 363 2.88 -6.84 13.20
C GLY A 363 3.18 -5.56 12.42
N PRO A 364 2.82 -4.42 12.98
CA PRO A 364 2.84 -3.15 12.25
C PRO A 364 4.24 -2.65 11.85
N LYS A 365 5.30 -3.09 12.54
CA LYS A 365 6.71 -2.88 12.16
C LYS A 365 7.23 -3.81 11.06
N PHE A 366 6.36 -4.59 10.43
CA PHE A 366 6.73 -5.58 9.41
C PHE A 366 5.99 -5.33 8.08
N PRO A 367 6.64 -5.58 6.92
CA PRO A 367 7.92 -6.28 6.72
C PRO A 367 9.13 -5.51 7.30
N CYS A 368 10.16 -6.25 7.71
CA CYS A 368 11.35 -5.63 8.34
C CYS A 368 11.96 -4.59 7.39
N GLN A 369 12.14 -3.38 7.90
CA GLN A 369 12.80 -2.32 7.15
C GLN A 369 14.30 -2.58 7.03
N PRO A 370 14.92 -2.25 5.87
CA PRO A 370 16.37 -2.27 5.72
C PRO A 370 17.03 -1.25 6.65
N GLY A 371 18.21 -1.59 7.15
CA GLY A 371 19.10 -0.69 7.88
C GLY A 371 20.54 -0.85 7.39
N ASN A 372 21.49 -0.31 8.15
CA ASN A 372 22.93 -0.39 7.84
C ASN A 372 23.51 -1.75 8.25
N PHE A 373 22.99 -2.81 7.64
CA PHE A 373 23.44 -4.18 7.89
C PHE A 373 23.39 -4.98 6.60
N PHE A 374 24.29 -5.94 6.42
CA PHE A 374 24.21 -6.91 5.34
C PHE A 374 24.78 -8.26 5.78
N LYS A 375 23.94 -9.29 5.82
CA LYS A 375 24.37 -10.69 6.01
C LYS A 375 23.65 -11.63 5.07
N HIS A 376 24.39 -12.63 4.60
CA HIS A 376 23.87 -13.73 3.80
C HIS A 376 23.72 -14.97 4.69
N CYS A 377 22.53 -15.60 4.67
CA CYS A 377 22.31 -16.86 5.36
C CYS A 377 22.69 -18.05 4.48
N ARG A 378 23.74 -18.80 4.84
CA ARG A 378 24.20 -19.97 4.09
C ARG A 378 23.16 -21.11 4.02
N GLY A 379 22.30 -21.25 5.03
CA GLY A 379 21.32 -22.34 5.10
C GLY A 379 20.09 -22.18 4.20
N CYS A 380 19.74 -20.95 3.82
CA CYS A 380 18.55 -20.67 3.00
C CYS A 380 18.77 -19.67 1.86
N SER A 381 20.01 -19.19 1.70
CA SER A 381 20.48 -18.26 0.68
C SER A 381 19.78 -16.88 0.66
N LYS A 382 19.15 -16.48 1.78
CA LYS A 382 18.50 -15.16 1.92
C LYS A 382 19.52 -14.10 2.33
N ASN A 383 19.33 -12.89 1.80
CA ASN A 383 20.09 -11.69 2.18
C ASN A 383 19.28 -10.86 3.18
N PHE A 384 19.91 -10.44 4.26
CA PHE A 384 19.32 -9.66 5.34
C PHE A 384 19.98 -8.30 5.41
N SER A 385 19.15 -7.26 5.42
CA SER A 385 19.59 -5.87 5.56
C SER A 385 19.33 -5.30 6.96
N ASN A 386 18.97 -6.16 7.92
CA ASN A 386 18.58 -5.79 9.26
C ASN A 386 19.05 -6.88 10.23
N ASN A 387 19.85 -6.52 11.25
CA ASN A 387 20.44 -7.50 12.16
C ASN A 387 19.38 -8.26 12.97
N ASN A 388 18.39 -7.55 13.54
CA ASN A 388 17.28 -8.18 14.27
C ASN A 388 16.50 -9.16 13.37
N CYS A 389 16.28 -8.81 12.10
CA CYS A 389 15.66 -9.73 11.14
C CYS A 389 16.48 -11.01 10.94
N PHE A 390 17.81 -10.89 10.89
CA PHE A 390 18.72 -12.02 10.72
C PHE A 390 18.82 -12.89 11.98
N GLU A 391 19.00 -12.29 13.15
CA GLU A 391 19.04 -12.99 14.43
C GLU A 391 17.74 -13.74 14.70
N GLN A 392 16.60 -13.08 14.48
CA GLN A 392 15.30 -13.74 14.66
C GLN A 392 15.08 -14.86 13.64
N HIS A 393 15.59 -14.70 12.42
CA HIS A 393 15.58 -15.75 11.42
C HIS A 393 16.38 -16.99 11.85
N LEU A 394 17.55 -16.81 12.47
CA LEU A 394 18.36 -17.90 13.01
C LEU A 394 17.72 -18.53 14.25
N ARG A 395 17.29 -17.70 15.21
CA ARG A 395 16.66 -18.14 16.46
C ARG A 395 15.42 -19.01 16.22
N LEU A 396 14.62 -18.68 15.22
CA LEU A 396 13.43 -19.46 14.85
C LEU A 396 13.73 -20.63 13.89
N ASN A 397 15.00 -20.87 13.56
CA ASN A 397 15.44 -21.82 12.54
C ASN A 397 14.61 -21.71 11.24
N PHE A 398 14.31 -20.48 10.82
CA PHE A 398 13.37 -20.22 9.73
C PHE A 398 13.93 -20.62 8.36
N CYS A 399 15.23 -20.95 8.29
CA CYS A 399 15.89 -21.57 7.15
C CYS A 399 15.19 -22.86 6.68
N SER A 400 14.69 -23.65 7.63
CA SER A 400 14.02 -24.92 7.36
C SER A 400 12.66 -24.75 6.67
N LEU A 401 12.01 -23.60 6.87
CA LEU A 401 10.65 -23.34 6.41
C LEU A 401 10.60 -22.66 5.06
N SER A 402 11.59 -21.84 4.71
CA SER A 402 11.65 -21.21 3.38
C SER A 402 13.06 -20.87 2.93
N LYS A 403 13.29 -21.03 1.63
CA LYS A 403 14.59 -20.81 0.97
C LYS A 403 14.45 -19.81 -0.18
N ARG A 404 15.56 -19.23 -0.62
CA ARG A 404 15.63 -18.31 -1.77
C ARG A 404 16.31 -19.03 -2.95
N CYS A 405 15.74 -18.99 -4.16
CA CYS A 405 16.44 -19.44 -5.38
C CYS A 405 17.62 -18.50 -5.65
N LEU A 406 18.81 -19.06 -5.87
CA LEU A 406 20.01 -18.29 -6.22
C LEU A 406 19.90 -17.67 -7.62
N THR A 407 19.22 -18.35 -8.54
CA THR A 407 19.03 -17.94 -9.93
C THR A 407 18.01 -16.80 -10.10
N CYS A 408 16.82 -16.89 -9.50
CA CYS A 408 15.73 -15.94 -9.71
C CYS A 408 15.37 -15.09 -8.47
N GLY A 409 15.97 -15.37 -7.32
CA GLY A 409 15.74 -14.61 -6.08
C GLY A 409 14.39 -14.86 -5.38
N VAL A 410 13.51 -15.69 -5.94
CA VAL A 410 12.20 -16.02 -5.36
C VAL A 410 12.36 -16.77 -4.04
N ILE A 411 11.61 -16.34 -3.01
CA ILE A 411 11.52 -17.03 -1.72
C ILE A 411 10.34 -18.00 -1.77
N TRP A 412 10.60 -19.28 -1.52
CA TRP A 412 9.63 -20.36 -1.57
C TRP A 412 9.51 -21.08 -0.23
N ASP A 413 8.31 -21.61 0.07
CA ASP A 413 8.03 -22.40 1.27
C ASP A 413 8.40 -23.88 1.04
N VAL A 414 9.23 -24.43 1.93
CA VAL A 414 9.76 -25.78 1.80
C VAL A 414 8.67 -26.83 1.89
N ALA A 415 7.73 -26.67 2.81
CA ALA A 415 6.66 -27.64 3.03
C ALA A 415 5.67 -27.67 1.87
N ILE A 416 5.36 -26.51 1.27
CA ILE A 416 4.45 -26.44 0.11
C ILE A 416 5.08 -27.11 -1.11
N ASN A 417 6.37 -26.85 -1.37
CA ASN A 417 7.05 -27.44 -2.54
C ASN A 417 7.30 -28.94 -2.39
N THR A 418 7.72 -29.40 -1.20
CA THR A 418 7.98 -30.83 -0.95
C THR A 418 6.73 -31.69 -0.94
N ARG A 419 5.58 -31.15 -0.49
CA ARG A 419 4.28 -31.85 -0.54
C ARG A 419 3.84 -32.21 -1.96
N ASN A 420 4.29 -31.47 -2.96
CA ASN A 420 4.01 -31.75 -4.37
C ASN A 420 5.08 -32.67 -5.00
N GLY A 421 5.87 -33.40 -4.20
CA GLY A 421 6.92 -34.31 -4.66
C GLY A 421 8.18 -33.62 -5.20
N ARG A 422 8.28 -32.29 -5.09
CA ARG A 422 9.40 -31.52 -5.66
C ARG A 422 10.56 -31.41 -4.67
N LYS A 423 11.79 -31.65 -5.15
CA LYS A 423 13.03 -31.50 -4.36
C LYS A 423 13.45 -30.03 -4.14
N GLY A 424 12.71 -29.05 -4.67
CA GLY A 424 13.02 -27.63 -4.49
C GLY A 424 12.17 -26.70 -5.33
N HIS A 425 12.52 -25.42 -5.34
CA HIS A 425 11.98 -24.46 -6.30
C HIS A 425 12.63 -24.65 -7.67
N ILE A 426 11.80 -24.75 -8.70
CA ILE A 426 12.24 -24.81 -10.10
C ILE A 426 12.09 -23.41 -10.67
N CYS A 427 13.22 -22.77 -10.93
CA CYS A 427 13.23 -21.43 -11.52
C CYS A 427 12.73 -21.60 -13.00
N ASN A 428 11.88 -20.69 -13.49
CA ASN A 428 11.23 -20.74 -14.82
C ASN A 428 10.06 -21.73 -15.03
N GLU A 429 9.47 -22.33 -13.98
CA GLU A 429 8.19 -23.01 -14.13
C GLU A 429 7.03 -22.01 -14.36
N ARG A 430 6.34 -22.14 -15.49
CA ARG A 430 5.26 -21.25 -15.99
C ARG A 430 3.98 -21.17 -15.15
N TYR A 431 3.88 -21.82 -13.99
CA TYR A 431 2.62 -21.92 -13.24
C TYR A 431 2.67 -21.22 -11.88
N CYS A 432 1.89 -20.14 -11.76
CA CYS A 432 1.49 -19.60 -10.46
C CYS A 432 0.20 -20.30 -10.00
N THR A 433 0.25 -21.11 -8.95
CA THR A 433 -0.92 -21.77 -8.34
C THR A 433 -1.92 -20.80 -7.71
N THR A 434 -1.63 -19.50 -7.69
CA THR A 434 -2.46 -18.45 -7.07
C THR A 434 -2.83 -17.28 -7.99
N CYS A 435 -2.38 -17.24 -9.26
CA CYS A 435 -2.63 -16.11 -10.16
C CYS A 435 -3.29 -16.58 -11.47
N PRO A 436 -4.39 -15.94 -11.93
CA PRO A 436 -5.17 -16.39 -13.08
C PRO A 436 -4.69 -15.77 -14.42
N LEU A 437 -3.42 -15.38 -14.53
CA LEU A 437 -2.88 -14.83 -15.78
C LEU A 437 -2.11 -15.93 -16.50
N LEU A 438 -2.79 -16.58 -17.44
CA LEU A 438 -2.22 -17.57 -18.35
C LEU A 438 -1.16 -16.93 -19.25
N SER A 439 0.02 -17.54 -19.29
CA SER A 439 0.97 -17.47 -20.39
C SER A 439 0.47 -18.36 -21.54
N ARG A 440 0.23 -17.80 -22.73
CA ARG A 440 0.30 -18.59 -23.96
C ARG A 440 1.76 -18.72 -24.34
N TYR A 441 2.34 -19.90 -24.12
CA TYR A 441 3.57 -20.29 -24.78
C TYR A 441 3.65 -21.81 -24.71
N LYS A 442 2.99 -22.46 -25.66
CA LYS A 442 3.17 -23.88 -25.94
C LYS A 442 2.86 -24.13 -27.41
N GLU A 443 3.66 -23.52 -28.27
CA GLU A 443 3.80 -23.86 -29.69
C GLU A 443 5.17 -23.31 -30.13
N ARG A 444 5.92 -24.08 -30.91
CA ARG A 444 7.37 -23.94 -31.22
C ARG A 444 8.36 -24.59 -30.24
N MET A 445 8.17 -25.88 -29.98
CA MET A 445 9.30 -26.84 -29.85
C MET A 445 8.85 -28.26 -30.27
N LEU A 446 8.06 -28.33 -31.33
CA LEU A 446 7.82 -29.55 -32.10
C LEU A 446 7.88 -29.13 -33.57
N HIS A 447 9.10 -28.98 -34.08
CA HIS A 447 9.51 -29.06 -35.50
C HIS A 447 10.91 -28.45 -35.64
N SER A 448 11.91 -29.22 -35.21
CA SER A 448 13.26 -29.21 -35.76
C SER A 448 14.00 -30.42 -35.20
N SER A 449 13.57 -31.60 -35.64
CA SER A 449 14.28 -32.86 -35.45
C SER A 449 14.01 -33.71 -36.69
N SER A 450 14.60 -33.27 -37.79
CA SER A 450 14.88 -34.02 -39.02
C SER A 450 15.62 -33.09 -39.95
#